data_AF-A0A4Y2E680-F1
#
_entry.id   AF-A0A4Y2E680-F1
#
_cell.length_a   1.000
_cell.length_b   1.000
_cell.length_c   1.000
_cell.angle_alpha   90.00
_cell.angle_beta   90.00
_cell.angle_gamma   90.00
#
_symmetry.space_group_name_H-M   'P 1'
#
loop_
_entity.id
_entity.type
_entity.pdbx_description
1 polymer ?
#
loop_
_entity_poly.entity_id
_entity_poly.type
_entity_poly.pdbx_seq_one_letter_code
_entity_poly.pdbx_strand_id
1 'polypeptide(L)'
;ADFRSLKICYLKSIRGPMVVPVNKDIAQGLENAILYFKNKYDVNSKEVNMPSLFDAGRGVLSTIFHGIKDLKATLTAGKGTHINERLDFVKYFFGKSTFSNGPLITMNMSKMSMFYDERKVPHYKELLESWAKEFDGLLDDNTVLLMPTLPATAPYHTEMFYLLPSTCYTSIFNVLGLPATQCPVGYTSNGLPYGIQIVGRRNNDALTIACAVELEKAFGGWKSPGSL
;
A
#
# COMPACT_ATOMS: atom_id res chain seq x y z
N ALA A 1 -12.29 8.82 20.97
CA ALA A 1 -12.52 9.90 20.00
C ALA A 1 -14.02 10.19 19.95
N ASP A 2 -14.42 11.46 19.81
CA ASP A 2 -15.80 11.79 19.43
C ASP A 2 -15.91 11.60 17.92
N PHE A 3 -16.66 10.59 17.48
CA PHE A 3 -16.82 10.30 16.06
C PHE A 3 -17.89 11.17 15.39
N ARG A 4 -18.66 11.97 16.13
CA ARG A 4 -19.67 12.87 15.52
C ARG A 4 -19.04 14.01 14.74
N SER A 5 -17.82 14.42 15.10
CA SER A 5 -17.03 15.42 14.35
C SER A 5 -16.14 14.80 13.27
N LEU A 6 -16.11 13.46 13.15
CA LEU A 6 -15.29 12.77 12.15
C LEU A 6 -15.79 13.10 10.75
N LYS A 7 -14.85 13.35 9.84
CA LYS A 7 -15.07 13.42 8.40
C LYS A 7 -14.39 12.23 7.74
N ILE A 8 -15.10 11.57 6.84
CA ILE A 8 -14.54 10.46 6.08
C ILE A 8 -14.38 10.89 4.63
N CYS A 9 -13.17 10.77 4.11
CA CYS A 9 -12.94 10.68 2.69
C CYS A 9 -12.68 9.22 2.34
N TYR A 10 -13.01 8.78 1.14
CA TYR A 10 -12.71 7.41 0.74
C TYR A 10 -12.27 7.29 -0.71
N LEU A 11 -11.34 6.37 -0.96
CA LEU A 11 -10.78 6.07 -2.28
C LEU A 11 -11.03 4.60 -2.58
N LYS A 12 -11.86 4.32 -3.60
CA LYS A 12 -12.24 2.95 -3.94
C LYS A 12 -11.11 2.16 -4.60
N SER A 13 -10.27 2.82 -5.38
CA SER A 13 -9.15 2.20 -6.08
C SER A 13 -8.10 3.21 -6.49
N ILE A 14 -6.85 2.78 -6.54
CA ILE A 14 -5.78 3.45 -7.26
C ILE A 14 -5.72 2.83 -8.65
N ARG A 15 -5.84 3.67 -9.68
CA ARG A 15 -5.58 3.26 -11.07
C ARG A 15 -4.10 3.45 -11.36
N GLY A 16 -3.49 2.54 -12.10
CA GLY A 16 -2.10 2.69 -12.52
C GLY A 16 -1.63 1.53 -13.37
N PRO A 17 -0.43 1.64 -13.99
CA PRO A 17 0.13 0.57 -14.79
C PRO A 17 0.26 -0.74 -14.01
N MET A 18 -0.37 -1.81 -14.50
CA MET A 18 -0.33 -3.16 -13.92
C MET A 18 -0.89 -3.29 -12.48
N VAL A 19 -1.56 -2.25 -11.97
CA VAL A 19 -2.27 -2.33 -10.69
C VAL A 19 -3.52 -3.19 -10.88
N VAL A 20 -3.65 -4.26 -10.11
CA VAL A 20 -4.80 -5.17 -10.23
C VAL A 20 -6.10 -4.52 -9.74
N PRO A 21 -7.27 -4.87 -10.31
CA PRO A 21 -8.55 -4.36 -9.85
C PRO A 21 -8.85 -4.84 -8.42
N VAL A 22 -9.61 -4.03 -7.68
CA VAL A 22 -10.05 -4.36 -6.32
C VAL A 22 -11.07 -5.50 -6.36
N ASN A 23 -10.83 -6.53 -5.56
CA ASN A 23 -11.74 -7.63 -5.34
C ASN A 23 -13.10 -7.13 -4.81
N LYS A 24 -14.19 -7.71 -5.30
CA LYS A 24 -15.56 -7.26 -4.98
C LYS A 24 -15.88 -7.34 -3.48
N ASP A 25 -15.41 -8.36 -2.78
CA ASP A 25 -15.62 -8.52 -1.34
C ASP A 25 -14.89 -7.41 -0.56
N ILE A 26 -13.69 -7.04 -1.00
CA ILE A 26 -12.91 -5.94 -0.42
C ILE A 26 -13.58 -4.60 -0.67
N ALA A 27 -14.05 -4.36 -1.90
CA ALA A 27 -14.80 -3.15 -2.25
C ALA A 27 -16.08 -3.04 -1.40
N GLN A 28 -16.82 -4.13 -1.24
CA GLN A 28 -18.02 -4.16 -0.40
C GLN A 28 -17.70 -3.91 1.08
N GLY A 29 -16.59 -4.47 1.59
CA GLY A 29 -16.19 -4.23 2.97
C GLY A 29 -15.83 -2.76 3.26
N LEU A 30 -15.24 -2.05 2.29
CA LEU A 30 -15.05 -0.60 2.38
C LEU A 30 -16.38 0.14 2.48
N GLU A 31 -17.34 -0.17 1.60
CA GLU A 31 -18.68 0.45 1.62
C GLU A 31 -19.40 0.17 2.95
N ASN A 32 -19.28 -1.05 3.48
CA ASN A 32 -19.85 -1.42 4.78
C ASN A 32 -19.24 -0.62 5.93
N ALA A 33 -17.92 -0.38 5.92
CA ALA A 33 -17.25 0.42 6.92
C ALA A 33 -17.71 1.89 6.87
N ILE A 34 -17.86 2.47 5.68
CA ILE A 34 -18.40 3.82 5.48
C ILE A 34 -19.83 3.91 6.00
N LEU A 35 -20.69 2.96 5.62
CA LEU A 35 -22.09 2.90 6.03
C LEU A 35 -22.23 2.74 7.55
N TYR A 36 -21.34 2.00 8.20
CA TYR A 36 -21.32 1.87 9.66
C TYR A 36 -21.13 3.22 10.35
N PHE A 37 -20.13 4.01 9.95
CA PHE A 37 -19.91 5.33 10.52
C PHE A 37 -21.08 6.29 10.21
N LYS A 38 -21.64 6.22 9.01
CA LYS A 38 -22.83 7.00 8.65
C LYS A 38 -24.02 6.67 9.55
N ASN A 39 -24.34 5.40 9.72
CA ASN A 39 -25.53 4.98 10.49
C ASN A 39 -25.38 5.21 11.98
N LYS A 40 -24.17 5.01 12.53
CA LYS A 40 -23.93 5.08 13.98
C LYS A 40 -23.68 6.50 14.49
N TYR A 41 -23.02 7.33 13.68
CA TYR A 41 -22.52 8.65 14.11
C TYR A 41 -22.97 9.80 13.22
N ASP A 42 -23.77 9.53 12.18
CA ASP A 42 -24.19 10.50 11.15
C ASP A 42 -23.01 11.19 10.43
N VAL A 43 -21.89 10.48 10.31
CA VAL A 43 -20.66 11.00 9.69
C VAL A 43 -20.87 11.29 8.21
N ASN A 44 -20.40 12.46 7.77
CA ASN A 44 -20.37 12.80 6.35
C ASN A 44 -19.18 12.11 5.67
N SER A 45 -19.46 11.37 4.60
CA SER A 45 -18.46 10.65 3.81
C SER A 45 -18.42 11.15 2.36
N LYS A 46 -17.23 11.37 1.80
CA LYS A 46 -17.04 11.83 0.42
C LYS A 46 -16.06 10.95 -0.34
N GLU A 47 -16.46 10.48 -1.53
CA GLU A 47 -15.52 9.84 -2.45
C GLU A 47 -14.52 10.87 -2.98
N VAL A 48 -13.25 10.51 -2.98
CA VAL A 48 -12.18 11.32 -3.59
C VAL A 48 -11.73 10.71 -4.89
N ASN A 49 -11.43 11.57 -5.86
CA ASN A 49 -10.80 11.19 -7.12
C ASN A 49 -9.38 11.72 -7.15
N MET A 50 -8.40 10.83 -7.19
CA MET A 50 -6.97 11.16 -7.10
C MET A 50 -6.22 10.67 -8.35
N PRO A 51 -6.47 11.26 -9.54
CA PRO A 51 -5.80 10.85 -10.78
C PRO A 51 -4.28 11.08 -10.74
N SER A 52 -3.82 11.98 -9.86
CA SER A 52 -2.41 12.21 -9.54
C SER A 52 -1.68 10.93 -9.11
N LEU A 53 -2.38 9.95 -8.53
CA LEU A 53 -1.80 8.68 -8.07
C LEU A 53 -1.57 7.67 -9.21
N PHE A 54 -1.82 8.02 -10.48
CA PHE A 54 -1.66 7.10 -11.61
C PHE A 54 -0.27 6.47 -11.70
N ASP A 55 0.77 7.26 -11.44
CA ASP A 55 2.18 6.82 -11.44
C ASP A 55 2.71 6.53 -10.02
N ALA A 56 1.83 6.32 -9.03
CA ALA A 56 2.20 6.08 -7.64
C ALA A 56 3.28 5.01 -7.45
N GLY A 57 3.12 3.85 -8.08
CA GLY A 57 4.09 2.75 -7.98
C GLY A 57 5.49 3.15 -8.47
N ARG A 58 5.58 3.90 -9.57
CA ARG A 58 6.87 4.36 -10.11
C ARG A 58 7.48 5.49 -9.27
N GLY A 59 6.67 6.41 -8.76
CA GLY A 59 7.15 7.46 -7.85
C GLY A 59 7.74 6.89 -6.57
N VAL A 60 7.07 5.88 -5.99
CA VAL A 60 7.59 5.18 -4.81
C VAL A 60 8.88 4.40 -5.14
N LEU A 61 8.91 3.63 -6.22
CA LEU A 61 10.12 2.90 -6.63
C LEU A 61 11.29 3.85 -6.91
N SER A 62 11.02 5.01 -7.54
CA SER A 62 12.02 6.04 -7.76
C SER A 62 12.61 6.56 -6.44
N THR A 63 11.75 6.81 -5.45
CA THR A 63 12.18 7.24 -4.10
C THR A 63 13.04 6.18 -3.42
N ILE A 64 12.62 4.91 -3.46
CA ILE A 64 13.34 3.79 -2.84
C ILE A 64 14.72 3.62 -3.50
N PHE A 65 14.76 3.46 -4.82
CA PHE A 65 16.02 3.16 -5.52
C PHE A 65 16.99 4.34 -5.50
N HIS A 66 16.49 5.58 -5.57
CA HIS A 66 17.35 6.77 -5.44
C HIS A 66 17.90 6.93 -4.01
N GLY A 67 17.11 6.56 -2.99
CA GLY A 67 17.52 6.65 -1.59
C GLY A 67 18.54 5.58 -1.15
N ILE A 68 18.64 4.46 -1.88
CA ILE A 68 19.55 3.36 -1.57
C ILE A 68 20.91 3.62 -2.24
N LYS A 69 21.94 3.87 -1.42
CA LYS A 69 23.31 4.09 -1.91
C LYS A 69 23.93 2.86 -2.58
N ASP A 70 23.78 1.69 -1.95
CA ASP A 70 24.29 0.42 -2.46
C ASP A 70 23.21 -0.67 -2.28
N LEU A 71 22.47 -0.92 -3.35
CA LEU A 71 21.38 -1.89 -3.35
C LEU A 71 21.89 -3.31 -3.17
N LYS A 72 23.03 -3.65 -3.76
CA LYS A 72 23.63 -4.97 -3.66
C LYS A 72 24.07 -5.25 -2.22
N ALA A 73 24.78 -4.33 -1.59
CA ALA A 73 25.16 -4.45 -0.19
C ALA A 73 23.92 -4.50 0.72
N THR A 74 22.90 -3.69 0.45
CA THR A 74 21.65 -3.69 1.23
C THR A 74 20.97 -5.07 1.20
N LEU A 75 20.81 -5.66 0.01
CA LEU A 75 20.14 -6.96 -0.16
C LEU A 75 20.97 -8.15 0.34
N THR A 76 22.29 -7.98 0.45
CA THR A 76 23.22 -9.01 0.95
C THR A 76 23.59 -8.80 2.42
N ALA A 77 22.97 -7.83 3.09
CA ALA A 77 23.30 -7.40 4.45
C ALA A 77 24.80 -7.09 4.62
N GLY A 78 25.43 -6.53 3.59
CA GLY A 78 26.86 -6.20 3.54
C GLY A 78 27.77 -7.43 3.49
N LYS A 79 27.22 -8.65 3.45
CA LYS A 79 28.04 -9.87 3.28
C LYS A 79 28.67 -9.81 1.90
N GLY A 80 29.99 -10.05 1.84
CA GLY A 80 30.78 -10.14 0.61
C GLY A 80 30.40 -11.35 -0.25
N THR A 81 29.14 -11.40 -0.68
CA THR A 81 28.62 -12.46 -1.53
C THR A 81 29.19 -12.28 -2.93
N HIS A 82 29.58 -13.38 -3.57
CA HIS A 82 30.03 -13.38 -4.97
C HIS A 82 28.85 -13.29 -5.96
N ILE A 83 27.81 -12.51 -5.62
CA ILE A 83 26.64 -12.35 -6.46
C ILE A 83 26.99 -11.54 -7.71
N ASN A 84 26.71 -12.12 -8.86
CA ASN A 84 26.72 -11.50 -10.16
C ASN A 84 25.27 -11.34 -10.62
N GLU A 85 24.76 -10.12 -10.51
CA GLU A 85 23.33 -9.81 -10.65
C GLU A 85 22.70 -10.28 -11.98
N ARG A 86 23.44 -10.20 -13.08
CA ARG A 86 22.96 -10.65 -14.40
C ARG A 86 23.07 -12.15 -14.53
N LEU A 87 24.22 -12.72 -14.18
CA LEU A 87 24.47 -14.15 -14.34
C LEU A 87 23.62 -14.98 -13.37
N ASP A 88 23.49 -14.56 -12.11
CA ASP A 88 22.68 -15.26 -11.11
C ASP A 88 21.18 -15.11 -11.38
N PHE A 89 20.75 -14.02 -12.02
CA PHE A 89 19.39 -13.91 -12.56
C PHE A 89 19.14 -14.91 -13.70
N VAL A 90 20.08 -15.06 -14.62
CA VAL A 90 19.98 -16.10 -15.67
C VAL A 90 20.01 -17.50 -15.07
N LYS A 91 20.96 -17.78 -14.16
CA LYS A 91 21.07 -19.09 -13.47
C LYS A 91 19.80 -19.46 -12.71
N TYR A 92 19.05 -18.47 -12.18
CA TYR A 92 17.80 -18.71 -11.48
C TYR A 92 16.78 -19.44 -12.37
N PHE A 93 16.64 -19.07 -13.64
CA PHE A 93 15.75 -19.75 -14.59
C PHE A 93 16.15 -21.21 -14.89
N PHE A 94 17.40 -21.58 -14.60
CA PHE A 94 17.91 -22.94 -14.75
C PHE A 94 18.07 -23.70 -13.42
N GLY A 95 17.57 -23.14 -12.31
CA GLY A 95 17.71 -23.76 -10.98
C GLY A 95 19.16 -23.82 -10.45
N LYS A 96 20.07 -23.02 -11.03
CA LYS A 96 21.51 -23.00 -10.68
C LYS A 96 21.91 -21.81 -9.80
N SER A 97 20.98 -20.92 -9.49
CA SER A 97 21.25 -19.78 -8.62
C SER A 97 21.14 -20.21 -7.16
N THR A 98 22.10 -19.79 -6.34
CA THR A 98 22.05 -19.94 -4.88
C THR A 98 21.25 -18.82 -4.20
N PHE A 99 20.75 -17.86 -4.98
CA PHE A 99 19.94 -16.74 -4.50
C PHE A 99 18.46 -16.94 -4.84
N SER A 100 17.59 -16.48 -3.93
CA SER A 100 16.16 -16.41 -4.18
C SER A 100 15.84 -15.36 -5.25
N ASN A 101 14.66 -15.49 -5.87
CA ASN A 101 14.22 -14.59 -6.93
C ASN A 101 14.05 -13.14 -6.50
N GLY A 102 13.59 -12.87 -5.27
CA GLY A 102 13.31 -11.53 -4.77
C GLY A 102 14.48 -10.56 -4.95
N PRO A 103 15.64 -10.80 -4.32
CA PRO A 103 16.82 -9.96 -4.47
C PRO A 103 17.28 -9.81 -5.92
N LEU A 104 17.27 -10.91 -6.69
CA LEU A 104 17.66 -10.90 -8.11
C LEU A 104 16.74 -9.98 -8.93
N ILE A 105 15.44 -10.06 -8.72
CA ILE A 105 14.45 -9.21 -9.40
C ILE A 105 14.62 -7.76 -8.97
N THR A 106 14.76 -7.47 -7.68
CA THR A 106 14.94 -6.11 -7.18
C THR A 106 16.20 -5.43 -7.78
N MET A 107 17.34 -6.12 -7.85
CA MET A 107 18.56 -5.56 -8.45
C MET A 107 18.44 -5.34 -9.96
N ASN A 108 17.71 -6.22 -10.67
CA ASN A 108 17.47 -6.03 -12.10
C ASN A 108 16.46 -4.89 -12.35
N MET A 109 15.41 -4.78 -11.53
CA MET A 109 14.43 -3.67 -11.61
C MET A 109 15.10 -2.31 -11.45
N SER A 110 16.07 -2.17 -10.53
CA SER A 110 16.79 -0.90 -10.34
C SER A 110 17.65 -0.48 -11.53
N LYS A 111 17.83 -1.36 -12.53
CA LYS A 111 18.62 -1.10 -13.75
C LYS A 111 17.76 -1.00 -15.00
N MET A 112 16.45 -1.23 -14.89
CA MET A 112 15.51 -1.18 -16.00
C MET A 112 14.77 0.16 -16.01
N SER A 113 14.88 0.90 -17.12
CA SER A 113 14.28 2.25 -17.29
C SER A 113 12.76 2.31 -17.13
N MET A 114 12.08 1.16 -17.27
CA MET A 114 10.65 1.03 -17.00
C MET A 114 10.29 1.22 -15.53
N PHE A 115 11.19 0.82 -14.61
CA PHE A 115 10.97 0.82 -13.17
C PHE A 115 11.78 1.91 -12.46
N TYR A 116 13.00 2.20 -12.92
CA TYR A 116 13.85 3.24 -12.38
C TYR A 116 14.68 3.91 -13.47
N ASP A 117 14.67 5.23 -13.49
CA ASP A 117 15.51 6.06 -14.36
C ASP A 117 15.94 7.29 -13.55
N GLU A 118 17.25 7.40 -13.29
CA GLU A 118 17.81 8.49 -12.49
C GLU A 118 17.47 9.88 -13.07
N ARG A 119 17.34 9.99 -14.39
CA ARG A 119 16.98 11.23 -15.08
C ARG A 119 15.56 11.71 -14.75
N LYS A 120 14.69 10.80 -14.31
CA LYS A 120 13.29 11.09 -13.94
C LYS A 120 13.12 11.40 -12.44
N VAL A 121 14.17 11.30 -11.64
CA VAL A 121 14.10 11.57 -10.20
C VAL A 121 13.55 12.97 -9.88
N PRO A 122 13.94 14.07 -10.57
CA PRO A 122 13.36 15.40 -10.31
C PRO A 122 11.84 15.42 -10.52
N HIS A 123 11.37 14.80 -11.61
CA HIS A 123 9.94 14.69 -11.90
C HIS A 123 9.17 13.92 -10.82
N TYR A 124 9.71 12.79 -10.34
CA TYR A 124 9.07 12.04 -9.27
C TYR A 124 9.10 12.77 -7.93
N LYS A 125 10.12 13.59 -7.66
CA LYS A 125 10.14 14.48 -6.48
C LYS A 125 9.02 15.52 -6.54
N GLU A 126 8.84 16.20 -7.67
CA GLU A 126 7.73 17.14 -7.88
C GLU A 126 6.36 16.47 -7.72
N LEU A 127 6.22 15.24 -8.23
CA LEU A 127 5.00 14.45 -8.08
C LEU A 127 4.72 14.11 -6.60
N LEU A 128 5.74 13.72 -5.84
CA LEU A 128 5.62 13.49 -4.39
C LEU A 128 5.21 14.76 -3.63
N GLU A 129 5.78 15.92 -3.98
CA GLU A 129 5.38 17.21 -3.40
C GLU A 129 3.93 17.57 -3.73
N SER A 130 3.48 17.27 -4.95
CA SER A 130 2.09 17.45 -5.35
C SER A 130 1.16 16.55 -4.52
N TRP A 131 1.51 15.28 -4.31
CA TRP A 131 0.71 14.39 -3.47
C TRP A 131 0.70 14.88 -2.02
N ALA A 132 1.84 15.32 -1.47
CA ALA A 132 1.88 15.87 -0.12
C ALA A 132 0.89 17.03 0.04
N LYS A 133 0.87 17.99 -0.90
CA LYS A 133 -0.10 19.10 -0.90
C LYS A 133 -1.55 18.63 -1.03
N GLU A 134 -1.81 17.65 -1.88
CA GLU A 134 -3.15 17.07 -2.07
C GLU A 134 -3.65 16.40 -0.79
N PHE A 135 -2.81 15.61 -0.12
CA PHE A 135 -3.14 14.95 1.15
C PHE A 135 -3.25 15.93 2.31
N ASP A 136 -2.39 16.96 2.39
CA ASP A 136 -2.48 18.01 3.42
C ASP A 136 -3.79 18.83 3.28
N GLY A 137 -4.24 19.06 2.04
CA GLY A 137 -5.54 19.69 1.78
C GLY A 137 -6.74 18.79 2.07
N LEU A 138 -6.55 17.46 2.07
CA LEU A 138 -7.59 16.47 2.30
C LEU A 138 -7.74 16.10 3.79
N LEU A 139 -6.63 15.99 4.51
CA LEU A 139 -6.56 15.41 5.85
C LEU A 139 -6.30 16.49 6.91
N ASP A 140 -7.33 16.79 7.70
CA ASP A 140 -7.21 17.63 8.91
C ASP A 140 -7.27 16.82 10.21
N ASP A 141 -7.35 17.50 11.35
CA ASP A 141 -7.40 16.87 12.69
C ASP A 141 -8.55 15.88 12.89
N ASN A 142 -9.63 16.00 12.12
CA ASN A 142 -10.84 15.18 12.25
C ASN A 142 -11.18 14.42 10.97
N THR A 143 -10.27 14.35 10.00
CA THR A 143 -10.51 13.69 8.72
C THR A 143 -9.64 12.46 8.56
N VAL A 144 -10.26 11.36 8.13
CA VAL A 144 -9.54 10.14 7.73
C VAL A 144 -9.87 9.78 6.28
N LEU A 145 -8.88 9.21 5.58
CA LEU A 145 -9.10 8.55 4.30
C LEU A 145 -9.26 7.03 4.54
N LEU A 146 -10.38 6.48 4.09
CA LEU A 146 -10.61 5.04 4.04
C LEU A 146 -10.36 4.50 2.63
N MET A 147 -9.61 3.41 2.52
CA MET A 147 -9.40 2.73 1.25
C MET A 147 -9.04 1.26 1.46
N PRO A 148 -9.11 0.40 0.44
CA PRO A 148 -8.58 -0.96 0.55
C PRO A 148 -7.12 -0.93 0.99
N THR A 149 -6.70 -1.83 1.88
CA THR A 149 -5.26 -1.96 2.20
C THR A 149 -4.49 -2.49 1.00
N LEU A 150 -5.05 -3.53 0.36
CA LEU A 150 -4.61 -4.08 -0.91
C LEU A 150 -5.84 -4.44 -1.73
N PRO A 151 -5.73 -4.46 -3.08
CA PRO A 151 -6.86 -4.78 -3.95
C PRO A 151 -7.19 -6.27 -4.00
N ALA A 152 -6.34 -7.15 -3.47
CA ALA A 152 -6.52 -8.59 -3.46
C ALA A 152 -6.13 -9.19 -2.11
N THR A 153 -6.61 -10.39 -1.83
CA THR A 153 -6.22 -11.19 -0.65
C THR A 153 -4.83 -11.79 -0.82
N ALA A 154 -4.38 -12.52 0.21
CA ALA A 154 -3.10 -13.22 0.21
C ALA A 154 -2.89 -14.01 -1.10
N PRO A 155 -1.84 -13.70 -1.89
CA PRO A 155 -1.50 -14.46 -3.09
C PRO A 155 -0.91 -15.82 -2.71
N TYR A 156 -0.91 -16.77 -3.65
CA TYR A 156 -0.12 -17.98 -3.47
C TYR A 156 1.38 -17.66 -3.50
N HIS A 157 2.20 -18.57 -2.98
CA HIS A 157 3.65 -18.45 -3.11
C HIS A 157 4.03 -18.24 -4.57
N THR A 158 5.00 -17.35 -4.81
CA THR A 158 5.48 -16.92 -6.14
C THR A 158 4.55 -16.03 -6.96
N GLU A 159 3.27 -15.90 -6.61
CA GLU A 159 2.35 -14.98 -7.32
C GLU A 159 2.49 -13.52 -6.88
N MET A 160 3.27 -13.26 -5.81
CA MET A 160 3.49 -11.91 -5.29
C MET A 160 3.98 -10.93 -6.37
N PHE A 161 4.71 -11.40 -7.39
CA PHE A 161 5.17 -10.58 -8.50
C PHE A 161 4.03 -9.88 -9.26
N TYR A 162 2.86 -10.52 -9.36
CA TYR A 162 1.67 -9.92 -9.98
C TYR A 162 1.06 -8.81 -9.13
N LEU A 163 1.23 -8.85 -7.81
CA LEU A 163 0.72 -7.85 -6.87
C LEU A 163 1.71 -6.74 -6.55
N LEU A 164 2.98 -6.83 -6.99
CA LEU A 164 3.97 -5.79 -6.75
C LEU A 164 3.53 -4.39 -7.20
N PRO A 165 2.91 -4.17 -8.38
CA PRO A 165 2.43 -2.84 -8.74
C PRO A 165 1.37 -2.29 -7.77
N SER A 166 0.57 -3.18 -7.17
CA SER A 166 -0.48 -2.86 -6.21
C SER A 166 0.03 -2.53 -4.81
N THR A 167 1.33 -2.69 -4.52
CA THR A 167 1.89 -2.23 -3.23
C THR A 167 1.83 -0.71 -3.10
N CYS A 168 1.56 0.02 -4.18
CA CYS A 168 1.29 1.46 -4.13
C CYS A 168 0.17 1.82 -3.16
N TYR A 169 -0.81 0.94 -2.93
CA TYR A 169 -1.88 1.15 -1.96
C TYR A 169 -1.35 1.41 -0.56
N THR A 170 -0.23 0.82 -0.17
CA THR A 170 0.36 1.03 1.15
C THR A 170 1.58 1.95 1.09
N SER A 171 2.41 1.79 0.06
CA SER A 171 3.75 2.39 0.03
C SER A 171 3.76 3.90 -0.22
N ILE A 172 2.67 4.48 -0.73
CA ILE A 172 2.52 5.94 -0.87
C ILE A 172 2.60 6.61 0.51
N PHE A 173 1.96 6.03 1.52
CA PHE A 173 1.94 6.61 2.87
C PHE A 173 3.30 6.56 3.55
N ASN A 174 4.14 5.58 3.22
CA ASN A 174 5.54 5.53 3.67
C ASN A 174 6.35 6.71 3.13
N VAL A 175 6.27 7.00 1.83
CA VAL A 175 7.05 8.10 1.23
C VAL A 175 6.52 9.47 1.61
N LEU A 176 5.22 9.59 1.88
CA LEU A 176 4.61 10.82 2.38
C LEU A 176 4.78 10.98 3.91
N GLY A 177 5.08 9.90 4.63
CA GLY A 177 5.16 9.91 6.10
C GLY A 177 3.83 10.18 6.78
N LEU A 178 2.74 9.62 6.22
CA LEU A 178 1.39 9.69 6.78
C LEU A 178 1.09 8.45 7.63
N PRO A 179 0.42 8.58 8.78
CA PRO A 179 -0.01 7.43 9.56
C PRO A 179 -1.12 6.67 8.83
N ALA A 180 -0.98 5.35 8.75
CA ALA A 180 -1.95 4.46 8.16
C ALA A 180 -2.16 3.23 9.07
N THR A 181 -3.39 3.01 9.53
CA THR A 181 -3.75 1.84 10.35
C THR A 181 -4.55 0.86 9.52
N GLN A 182 -4.06 -0.38 9.41
CA GLN A 182 -4.78 -1.48 8.77
C GLN A 182 -5.82 -2.05 9.74
N CYS A 183 -7.05 -2.25 9.27
CA CYS A 183 -8.14 -2.84 10.03
C CYS A 183 -8.76 -4.02 9.26
N PRO A 184 -8.71 -5.25 9.82
CA PRO A 184 -9.50 -6.37 9.30
C PRO A 184 -11.00 -6.03 9.37
N VAL A 185 -11.72 -6.23 8.27
CA VAL A 185 -13.17 -5.95 8.22
C VAL A 185 -14.00 -7.12 7.65
N GLY A 186 -13.36 -8.22 7.26
CA GLY A 186 -14.08 -9.40 6.82
C GLY A 186 -13.22 -10.47 6.19
N TYR A 187 -13.92 -11.44 5.60
CA TYR A 187 -13.37 -12.56 4.86
C TYR A 187 -14.02 -12.61 3.49
N THR A 188 -13.23 -12.94 2.48
CA THR A 188 -13.78 -13.15 1.14
C THR A 188 -14.65 -14.40 1.10
N SER A 189 -15.40 -14.54 0.02
CA SER A 189 -16.13 -15.76 -0.34
C SER A 189 -15.26 -17.04 -0.32
N ASN A 190 -13.94 -16.91 -0.50
CA ASN A 190 -12.98 -18.01 -0.43
C ASN A 190 -12.35 -18.20 0.98
N GLY A 191 -12.87 -17.51 2.01
CA GLY A 191 -12.42 -17.64 3.39
C GLY A 191 -11.12 -16.91 3.72
N LEU A 192 -10.59 -16.07 2.82
CA LEU A 192 -9.35 -15.32 3.09
C LEU A 192 -9.65 -13.97 3.74
N PRO A 193 -8.89 -13.57 4.78
CA PRO A 193 -9.10 -12.28 5.44
C PRO A 193 -8.75 -11.13 4.50
N TYR A 194 -9.49 -10.04 4.63
CA TYR A 194 -9.15 -8.77 4.00
C TYR A 194 -9.40 -7.61 4.97
N GLY A 195 -8.90 -6.43 4.59
CA GLY A 195 -9.10 -5.24 5.39
C GLY A 195 -9.04 -3.95 4.57
N ILE A 196 -9.37 -2.87 5.28
CA ILE A 196 -9.21 -1.50 4.82
C ILE A 196 -8.09 -0.84 5.62
N GLN A 197 -7.51 0.21 5.06
CA GLN A 197 -6.59 1.08 5.78
C GLN A 197 -7.25 2.42 6.05
N ILE A 198 -6.88 2.99 7.19
CA ILE A 198 -7.36 4.26 7.72
C ILE A 198 -6.16 5.18 7.77
N VAL A 199 -6.16 6.19 6.91
CA VAL A 199 -5.04 7.13 6.78
C VAL A 199 -5.42 8.45 7.39
N GLY A 200 -4.57 8.96 8.28
CA GLY A 200 -4.76 10.23 8.95
C GLY A 200 -3.72 11.26 8.52
N ARG A 201 -3.90 12.51 8.93
CA ARG A 201 -2.86 13.52 8.75
C ARG A 201 -1.58 13.16 9.52
N ARG A 202 -0.46 13.76 9.14
CA ARG A 202 0.83 13.60 9.84
C ARG A 202 0.67 13.78 11.36
N ASN A 203 1.23 12.85 12.13
CA ASN A 203 1.21 12.81 13.60
C ASN A 203 -0.18 12.64 14.25
N ASN A 204 -1.20 12.17 13.50
CA ASN A 204 -2.54 11.90 14.02
C ASN A 204 -2.87 10.39 14.08
N ASP A 205 -1.89 9.59 14.46
CA ASP A 205 -1.99 8.12 14.62
C ASP A 205 -3.12 7.73 15.61
N ALA A 206 -3.36 8.56 16.63
CA ALA A 206 -4.40 8.32 17.61
C ALA A 206 -5.80 8.24 16.97
N LEU A 207 -6.08 9.07 15.95
CA LEU A 207 -7.36 9.05 15.25
C LEU A 207 -7.51 7.79 14.39
N THR A 208 -6.46 7.38 13.67
CA THR A 208 -6.51 6.20 12.80
C THR A 208 -6.70 4.92 13.62
N ILE A 209 -6.02 4.83 14.78
CA ILE A 209 -6.17 3.73 15.73
C ILE A 209 -7.57 3.75 16.37
N ALA A 210 -8.08 4.91 16.78
CA ALA A 210 -9.42 5.01 17.35
C ALA A 210 -10.49 4.53 16.36
N CYS A 211 -10.38 4.90 15.09
CA CYS A 211 -11.27 4.41 14.04
C CYS A 211 -11.16 2.89 13.85
N ALA A 212 -9.94 2.33 13.90
CA ALA A 212 -9.74 0.87 13.80
C ALA A 212 -10.40 0.12 14.96
N VAL A 213 -10.24 0.60 16.20
CA VAL A 213 -10.90 0.04 17.40
C VAL A 213 -12.43 0.12 17.27
N GLU A 214 -12.95 1.18 16.67
CA GLU A 214 -14.39 1.34 16.49
C GLU A 214 -14.95 0.41 15.39
N LEU A 215 -14.19 0.19 14.31
CA LEU A 215 -14.53 -0.79 13.27
C LEU A 215 -14.41 -2.22 13.78
N GLU A 216 -13.44 -2.53 14.64
CA GLU A 216 -13.30 -3.85 15.27
C GLU A 216 -14.59 -4.25 16.02
N LYS A 217 -15.23 -3.31 16.74
CA LYS A 217 -16.52 -3.57 17.41
C LYS A 217 -17.64 -3.94 16.44
N ALA A 218 -17.59 -3.43 15.21
CA ALA A 218 -18.61 -3.66 14.18
C ALA A 218 -18.38 -4.97 13.42
N PHE A 219 -17.12 -5.27 13.10
CA PHE A 219 -16.74 -6.35 12.18
C PHE A 219 -16.11 -7.56 12.89
N GLY A 220 -15.89 -7.47 14.20
CA GLY A 220 -15.33 -8.55 15.02
C GLY A 220 -13.81 -8.69 14.94
N GLY A 221 -13.13 -7.81 14.20
CA GLY A 221 -11.67 -7.74 14.15
C GLY A 221 -10.98 -8.99 13.60
N TRP A 222 -9.79 -9.25 14.13
CA TRP A 222 -8.99 -10.41 13.76
C TRP A 222 -9.54 -11.70 14.39
N LYS A 223 -9.59 -12.78 13.61
CA LYS A 223 -9.85 -14.14 14.13
C LYS A 223 -8.66 -15.05 13.86
N SER A 224 -8.40 -15.95 14.80
CA SER A 224 -7.35 -16.94 14.66
C SER A 224 -7.63 -17.85 13.46
N PRO A 225 -6.65 -18.09 12.57
CA PRO A 225 -6.82 -19.02 11.45
C PRO A 225 -7.23 -20.44 11.88
N GLY A 226 -6.85 -20.88 13.08
CA GLY A 226 -7.24 -22.19 13.62
C GLY A 226 -8.65 -22.25 14.21
N SER A 227 -9.39 -21.14 14.19
CA SER A 227 -10.75 -21.02 14.73
C SER A 227 -11.83 -20.77 13.65
N LEU A 228 -11.43 -20.75 12.38
CA LEU A 228 -12.30 -20.52 11.22
C LEU A 228 -12.81 -21.84 10.64
#